data_AF-A0A7S1NI52-F1
#
_entry.id   AF-A0A7S1NI52-F1
#
_cell.length_a   1.000
_cell.length_b   1.000
_cell.length_c   1.000
_cell.angle_alpha   90.00
_cell.angle_beta   90.00
_cell.angle_gamma   90.00
#
_symmetry.space_group_name_H-M   'P 1'
#
loop_
_entity.id
_entity.type
_entity.pdbx_description
1 polymer ?
#
loop_
_entity_poly.entity_id
_entity_poly.type
_entity_poly.pdbx_seq_one_letter_code
_entity_poly.pdbx_strand_id
1 'polypeptide(L)'
;YRDSKLTCILRTNFSAPNSKVLLIANTAPTVSYFEETLSTLYFAQKVKAMNVTVVDVSNDNSRAYLEWLAQLRKNEEILADLRICHAVNDVPEHVPLVRQYGLRHGPFFVNAPGSPLSNKRDQVRAIITERRAEERLRLEARKQSEREGYLQIMAEEKRRYRHAVKEAQWKLQEAEAEASDWWQRSAPALEQREVQVQRGEQEVCSTEQATAVLQQQLQEL
;
A
#
# COMPACT_ATOMS: atom_id res chain seq x y z
N TYR A 1 -0.85 -6.15 28.39
CA TYR A 1 -2.09 -6.49 27.64
C TYR A 1 -3.25 -6.96 28.52
N ARG A 2 -3.08 -7.16 29.84
CA ARG A 2 -4.21 -7.55 30.73
C ARG A 2 -4.77 -6.38 31.54
N ASP A 3 -4.15 -5.22 31.46
CA ASP A 3 -4.45 -4.06 32.31
C ASP A 3 -5.73 -3.35 31.87
N SER A 4 -6.15 -3.51 30.62
CA SER A 4 -7.43 -2.98 30.13
C SER A 4 -8.07 -3.91 29.09
N LYS A 5 -9.41 -3.86 29.01
CA LYS A 5 -10.16 -4.60 27.98
C LYS A 5 -9.69 -4.22 26.56
N LEU A 6 -9.41 -2.94 26.33
CA LEU A 6 -8.88 -2.43 25.07
C LEU A 6 -7.53 -3.08 24.72
N THR A 7 -6.58 -3.11 25.66
CA THR A 7 -5.27 -3.72 25.41
C THR A 7 -5.34 -5.25 25.27
N CYS A 8 -6.34 -5.90 25.86
CA CYS A 8 -6.57 -7.32 25.67
C CYS A 8 -7.01 -7.65 24.23
N ILE A 9 -7.92 -6.85 23.67
CA ILE A 9 -8.38 -7.00 22.27
C ILE A 9 -7.25 -6.64 21.30
N LEU A 10 -6.55 -5.53 21.55
CA LEU A 10 -5.47 -5.08 20.66
C LEU A 10 -4.20 -5.95 20.73
N ARG A 11 -4.12 -6.88 21.70
CA ARG A 11 -2.99 -7.83 21.80
C ARG A 11 -2.75 -8.59 20.51
N THR A 12 -3.81 -9.01 19.83
CA THR A 12 -3.69 -9.73 18.54
C THR A 12 -3.09 -8.85 17.45
N ASN A 13 -3.28 -7.53 17.51
CA ASN A 13 -2.74 -6.60 16.53
C ASN A 13 -1.28 -6.23 16.82
N PHE A 14 -0.91 -5.99 18.08
CA PHE A 14 0.45 -5.55 18.46
C PHE A 14 1.42 -6.70 18.75
N SER A 15 0.93 -7.90 19.08
CA SER A 15 1.78 -9.02 19.52
C SER A 15 1.78 -10.22 18.57
N ALA A 16 0.87 -10.28 17.58
CA ALA A 16 0.87 -11.40 16.65
C ALA A 16 1.99 -11.25 15.60
N PRO A 17 2.68 -12.35 15.26
CA PRO A 17 3.62 -12.33 14.15
C PRO A 17 2.89 -11.97 12.86
N ASN A 18 3.52 -11.13 12.02
CA ASN A 18 3.00 -10.68 10.71
C ASN A 18 1.72 -9.82 10.75
N SER A 19 1.36 -9.25 11.90
CA SER A 19 0.32 -8.23 11.97
C SER A 19 0.81 -6.90 11.39
N LYS A 20 0.00 -6.28 10.52
CA LYS A 20 0.28 -4.94 9.97
C LYS A 20 -0.59 -3.93 10.70
N VAL A 21 0.04 -3.07 11.48
CA VAL A 21 -0.66 -2.04 12.27
C VAL A 21 -0.37 -0.67 11.69
N LEU A 22 -1.43 0.08 11.38
CA LEU A 22 -1.37 1.49 11.02
C LEU A 22 -1.96 2.32 12.15
N LEU A 23 -1.18 3.24 12.70
CA LEU A 23 -1.65 4.23 13.68
C LEU A 23 -1.84 5.57 12.97
N ILE A 24 -3.05 6.13 13.05
CA ILE A 24 -3.36 7.49 12.58
C ILE A 24 -3.52 8.36 13.82
N ALA A 25 -2.62 9.33 13.99
CA ALA A 25 -2.63 10.27 15.10
C ALA A 25 -3.24 11.60 14.63
N ASN A 26 -4.47 11.88 15.07
CA ASN A 26 -5.14 13.14 14.77
C ASN A 26 -4.72 14.19 15.80
N THR A 27 -4.33 15.37 15.31
CA THR A 27 -3.88 16.48 16.15
C THR A 27 -4.54 17.78 15.71
N ALA A 28 -4.68 18.73 16.62
CA ALA A 28 -5.21 20.06 16.33
C ALA A 28 -4.05 21.06 16.26
N PRO A 29 -3.99 21.95 15.26
CA PRO A 29 -2.89 22.90 15.11
C PRO A 29 -2.99 24.11 16.06
N THR A 30 -3.96 24.13 16.97
CA THR A 30 -4.24 25.27 17.85
C THR A 30 -3.43 25.21 19.14
N VAL A 31 -2.94 26.38 19.58
CA VAL A 31 -2.09 26.52 20.77
C VAL A 31 -2.76 26.01 22.05
N SER A 32 -4.09 26.12 22.15
CA SER A 32 -4.85 25.61 23.30
C SER A 32 -4.76 24.09 23.50
N TYR A 33 -4.40 23.34 22.46
CA TYR A 33 -4.22 21.88 22.50
C TYR A 33 -2.77 21.46 22.34
N PHE A 34 -1.82 22.37 22.59
CA PHE A 34 -0.39 22.11 22.41
C PHE A 34 0.08 20.92 23.25
N GLU A 35 -0.28 20.86 24.52
CA GLU A 35 0.12 19.77 25.45
C GLU A 35 -0.43 18.40 25.02
N GLU A 36 -1.71 18.35 24.63
CA GLU A 36 -2.36 17.12 24.17
C GLU A 36 -1.83 16.65 22.81
N THR A 37 -1.53 17.61 21.93
CA THR A 37 -0.89 17.35 20.63
C THR A 37 0.50 16.78 20.82
N LEU A 38 1.30 17.36 21.71
CA LEU A 38 2.62 16.88 22.06
C LEU A 38 2.56 15.47 22.67
N SER A 39 1.63 15.24 23.60
CA SER A 39 1.39 13.91 24.20
C SER A 39 1.02 12.86 23.15
N THR A 40 0.15 13.21 22.20
CA THR A 40 -0.27 12.35 21.08
C THR A 40 0.90 12.00 20.17
N LEU A 41 1.74 12.99 19.84
CA LEU A 41 2.93 12.77 19.00
C LEU A 41 3.98 11.91 19.70
N TYR A 42 4.20 12.10 21.01
CA TYR A 42 5.09 11.23 21.79
C TYR A 42 4.59 9.79 21.84
N PHE A 43 3.29 9.60 22.01
CA PHE A 43 2.70 8.26 21.94
C PHE A 43 2.92 7.63 20.56
N ALA A 44 2.65 8.37 19.48
CA ALA A 44 2.85 7.90 18.12
C ALA A 44 4.32 7.52 17.85
N GLN A 45 5.28 8.30 18.35
CA GLN A 45 6.69 7.99 18.25
C GLN A 45 7.07 6.69 18.97
N LYS A 46 6.53 6.46 20.18
CA LYS A 46 6.75 5.22 20.92
C LYS A 46 6.17 4.00 20.20
N VAL A 47 4.97 4.12 19.65
CA VAL A 47 4.33 3.04 18.89
C VAL A 47 5.08 2.76 17.59
N LYS A 48 5.62 3.80 16.92
CA LYS A 48 6.47 3.62 15.73
C LYS A 48 7.75 2.83 16.03
N ALA A 49 8.33 2.99 17.21
CA ALA A 49 9.51 2.25 17.65
C ALA A 49 9.21 0.80 18.09
N MET A 50 7.93 0.41 18.18
CA MET A 50 7.54 -0.96 18.50
C MET A 50 7.77 -1.85 17.28
N ASN A 51 8.82 -2.66 17.32
CA ASN A 51 9.08 -3.66 16.30
C ASN A 51 8.05 -4.79 16.43
N VAL A 52 7.07 -4.83 15.53
CA VAL A 52 6.29 -6.05 15.33
C VAL A 52 7.24 -7.07 14.72
N THR A 53 7.40 -8.21 15.39
CA THR A 53 8.21 -9.32 14.87
C THR A 53 7.55 -9.83 13.60
N VAL A 54 8.02 -9.34 12.46
CA VAL A 54 7.73 -9.91 11.15
C VAL A 54 8.52 -11.21 11.12
N VAL A 55 7.83 -12.32 11.33
CA VAL A 55 8.45 -13.63 11.12
C VAL A 55 8.54 -13.77 9.62
N ASP A 56 9.76 -13.69 9.09
CA ASP A 56 10.02 -13.94 7.67
C ASP A 56 9.37 -15.28 7.30
N VAL A 57 8.30 -15.19 6.52
CA VAL A 57 7.48 -16.33 6.08
C VAL A 57 8.30 -17.26 5.16
N SER A 58 9.52 -16.86 4.82
CA SER A 58 10.54 -17.60 4.08
C SER A 58 11.09 -18.83 4.82
N ASN A 59 10.94 -18.91 6.15
CA ASN A 59 11.37 -20.07 6.92
C ASN A 59 10.20 -21.05 7.11
N ASP A 60 10.12 -22.08 6.27
CA ASP A 60 9.05 -23.09 6.25
C ASP A 60 8.74 -23.68 7.64
N ASN A 61 9.76 -23.84 8.50
CA ASN A 61 9.59 -24.35 9.86
C ASN A 61 8.77 -23.41 10.77
N SER A 62 8.91 -22.11 10.61
CA SER A 62 8.17 -21.13 11.42
C SER A 62 6.71 -21.06 11.01
N ARG A 63 6.43 -21.25 9.72
CA ARG A 63 5.09 -21.31 9.17
C ARG A 63 4.35 -22.58 9.62
N ALA A 64 5.01 -23.73 9.54
CA ALA A 64 4.48 -25.00 10.02
C ALA A 64 4.17 -24.96 11.53
N TYR A 65 5.02 -24.32 12.33
CA TYR A 65 4.79 -24.17 13.77
C TYR A 65 3.57 -23.29 14.09
N LEU A 66 3.40 -22.16 13.39
CA LEU A 66 2.24 -21.28 13.57
C LEU A 66 0.93 -21.95 13.10
N GLU A 67 0.98 -22.72 12.01
CA GLU A 67 -0.15 -23.49 11.52
C GLU A 67 -0.55 -24.61 12.50
N TRP A 68 0.44 -25.28 13.10
CA TRP A 68 0.20 -26.26 14.16
C TRP A 68 -0.46 -25.63 15.40
N LEU A 69 -0.02 -24.46 15.85
CA LEU A 69 -0.66 -23.74 16.96
C LEU A 69 -2.11 -23.33 16.64
N ALA A 70 -2.38 -22.95 15.39
CA ALA A 70 -3.73 -22.63 14.94
C ALA A 70 -4.63 -23.88 14.91
N GLN A 71 -4.11 -25.02 14.45
CA GLN A 71 -4.81 -26.31 14.52
C GLN A 71 -5.10 -26.73 15.96
N LEU A 72 -4.16 -26.51 16.89
CA LEU A 72 -4.36 -26.83 18.30
C LEU A 72 -5.55 -26.07 18.89
N ARG A 73 -5.67 -24.76 18.61
CA ARG A 73 -6.83 -23.97 19.04
C ARG A 73 -8.14 -24.49 18.45
N LYS A 74 -8.15 -24.82 17.17
CA LYS A 74 -9.32 -25.39 16.51
C LYS A 74 -9.74 -26.72 17.13
N ASN A 75 -8.78 -27.57 17.52
CA ASN A 75 -9.06 -28.83 18.18
C ASN A 75 -9.63 -28.62 19.59
N GLU A 76 -9.13 -27.63 20.33
CA GLU A 76 -9.70 -27.24 21.63
C GLU A 76 -11.14 -26.72 21.50
N GLU A 77 -11.44 -25.92 20.48
CA GLU A 77 -12.80 -25.47 20.16
C GLU A 77 -13.72 -26.66 19.84
N ILE A 78 -13.28 -27.58 18.98
CA ILE A 78 -14.03 -28.81 18.66
C ILE A 78 -14.25 -29.67 19.91
N LEU A 79 -13.24 -29.81 20.77
CA LEU A 79 -13.38 -30.55 22.03
C LEU A 79 -14.38 -29.89 22.98
N ALA A 80 -14.41 -28.56 23.04
CA ALA A 80 -15.41 -27.83 23.82
C ALA A 80 -16.81 -28.09 23.26
N ASP A 81 -17.01 -27.99 21.94
CA ASP A 81 -18.29 -28.28 21.29
C ASP A 81 -18.74 -29.72 21.52
N LEU A 82 -17.81 -30.70 21.44
CA LEU A 82 -18.12 -32.10 21.73
C LEU A 82 -18.51 -32.32 23.18
N ARG A 83 -17.85 -31.64 24.13
CA ARG A 83 -18.22 -31.69 25.56
C ARG A 83 -19.61 -31.09 25.80
N ILE A 84 -19.95 -29.99 25.13
CA ILE A 84 -21.28 -29.38 25.20
C ILE A 84 -22.32 -30.34 24.60
N CYS A 85 -22.08 -30.88 23.41
CA CYS A 85 -22.95 -31.87 22.78
C CYS A 85 -23.15 -33.12 23.65
N HIS A 86 -22.09 -33.59 24.32
CA HIS A 86 -22.18 -34.71 25.26
C HIS A 86 -23.08 -34.38 26.45
N ALA A 87 -22.87 -33.21 27.07
CA ALA A 87 -23.66 -32.77 28.22
C ALA A 87 -25.14 -32.51 27.88
N VAL A 88 -25.44 -32.03 26.67
CA VAL A 88 -26.81 -31.73 26.22
C VAL A 88 -27.59 -32.99 25.83
N ASN A 89 -26.93 -33.97 25.23
CA ASN A 89 -27.60 -35.18 24.72
C ASN A 89 -27.61 -36.34 25.71
N ASP A 90 -27.13 -36.13 26.95
CA ASP A 90 -27.08 -37.13 28.03
C ASP A 90 -26.53 -38.49 27.55
N VAL A 91 -25.54 -38.43 26.66
CA VAL A 91 -24.92 -39.62 26.09
C VAL A 91 -24.15 -40.29 27.24
N PRO A 92 -24.40 -41.57 27.53
CA PRO A 92 -23.71 -42.25 28.63
C PRO A 92 -22.20 -42.19 28.40
N GLU A 93 -21.47 -41.84 29.46
CA GLU A 93 -20.02 -41.65 29.55
C GLU A 93 -19.19 -42.85 29.03
N HIS A 94 -19.87 -43.98 28.79
CA HIS A 94 -19.37 -45.21 28.20
C HIS A 94 -19.92 -45.45 26.79
N VAL A 95 -19.60 -44.58 25.83
CA VAL A 95 -19.19 -45.13 24.54
C VAL A 95 -17.73 -45.50 24.75
N PRO A 96 -17.34 -46.79 24.77
CA PRO A 96 -15.94 -47.13 24.88
C PRO A 96 -15.24 -46.45 23.70
N LEU A 97 -14.50 -45.39 24.00
CA LEU A 97 -13.42 -44.96 23.14
C LEU A 97 -12.59 -46.22 23.02
N VAL A 98 -12.62 -46.87 21.87
CA VAL A 98 -11.73 -47.98 21.56
C VAL A 98 -10.33 -47.37 21.56
N ARG A 99 -9.76 -47.22 22.75
CA ARG A 99 -8.33 -47.06 23.00
C ARG A 99 -7.73 -48.40 22.63
N GLN A 100 -7.56 -48.63 21.34
CA GLN A 100 -6.76 -49.72 20.82
C GLN A 100 -5.28 -49.35 21.03
N TYR A 101 -4.84 -49.29 22.29
CA TYR A 101 -3.43 -49.45 22.61
C TYR A 101 -3.18 -50.93 22.79
N GLY A 102 -3.18 -51.64 21.66
CA GLY A 102 -2.73 -53.02 21.55
C GLY A 102 -1.93 -53.11 20.28
N LEU A 103 -0.61 -53.20 20.43
CA LEU A 103 0.34 -53.42 19.35
C LEU A 103 -0.13 -54.58 18.46
N ARG A 104 -0.69 -54.25 17.30
CA ARG A 104 -0.59 -55.07 16.10
C ARG A 104 -0.12 -54.16 14.98
N HIS A 105 1.19 -54.20 14.78
CA HIS A 105 1.92 -53.91 13.55
C HIS A 105 1.16 -53.21 12.40
N GLY A 106 1.63 -52.01 12.05
CA GLY A 106 1.77 -51.58 10.65
C GLY A 106 0.61 -50.76 10.05
N PRO A 107 0.93 -49.75 9.21
CA PRO A 107 -0.04 -48.99 8.43
C PRO A 107 -0.66 -49.91 7.36
N PHE A 108 -1.75 -49.50 6.73
CA PHE A 108 -2.48 -50.24 5.68
C PHE A 108 -3.57 -51.21 6.20
N PHE A 109 -4.68 -50.66 6.68
CA PHE A 109 -5.97 -51.16 6.21
C PHE A 109 -6.10 -50.79 4.72
N VAL A 110 -5.40 -51.53 3.86
CA VAL A 110 -5.78 -51.61 2.45
C VAL A 110 -6.97 -52.57 2.44
N ASN A 111 -8.17 -51.99 2.39
CA ASN A 111 -9.34 -52.73 1.94
C ASN A 111 -8.94 -53.47 0.66
N ALA A 112 -9.17 -54.77 0.60
CA ALA A 112 -8.84 -55.55 -0.59
C ALA A 112 -9.46 -54.89 -1.85
N PRO A 113 -8.69 -54.71 -2.94
CA PRO A 113 -9.21 -54.19 -4.19
C PRO A 113 -10.35 -55.11 -4.66
N GLY A 114 -11.55 -54.54 -4.85
CA GLY A 114 -12.76 -55.28 -5.22
C GLY A 114 -13.87 -55.34 -4.15
N SER A 115 -13.65 -54.83 -2.93
CA SER A 115 -14.77 -54.71 -1.98
C SER A 115 -15.80 -53.65 -2.45
N PRO A 116 -17.12 -53.86 -2.23
CA PRO A 116 -18.17 -52.91 -2.65
C PRO A 116 -17.98 -51.49 -2.09
N LEU A 117 -17.31 -51.38 -0.95
CA LEU A 117 -16.96 -50.12 -0.29
C LEU A 117 -15.75 -49.41 -0.94
N SER A 118 -14.84 -50.15 -1.59
CA SER A 118 -13.74 -49.56 -2.38
C SER A 118 -14.27 -48.87 -3.62
N ASN A 119 -15.13 -49.56 -4.39
CA ASN A 119 -15.68 -49.01 -5.63
C ASN A 119 -16.50 -47.73 -5.40
N LYS A 120 -17.27 -47.66 -4.31
CA LYS A 120 -17.99 -46.43 -3.91
C LYS A 120 -17.05 -45.31 -3.47
N ARG A 121 -15.94 -45.63 -2.80
CA ARG A 121 -14.92 -44.62 -2.41
C ARG A 121 -14.20 -44.06 -3.62
N ASP A 122 -13.87 -44.90 -4.59
CA ASP A 122 -13.17 -44.47 -5.81
C ASP A 122 -14.07 -43.62 -6.70
N GLN A 123 -15.37 -43.94 -6.80
CA GLN A 123 -16.37 -43.07 -7.43
C GLN A 123 -16.50 -41.71 -6.74
N VAL A 124 -16.60 -41.67 -5.40
CA VAL A 124 -16.67 -40.40 -4.65
C VAL A 124 -15.39 -39.59 -4.79
N ARG A 125 -14.21 -40.23 -4.79
CA ARG A 125 -12.94 -39.57 -5.04
C ARG A 125 -12.86 -38.96 -6.44
N ALA A 126 -13.30 -39.69 -7.47
CA ALA A 126 -13.36 -39.20 -8.85
C ALA A 126 -14.23 -37.94 -8.96
N ILE A 127 -15.43 -37.96 -8.37
CA ILE A 127 -16.35 -36.81 -8.35
C ILE A 127 -15.71 -35.60 -7.64
N ILE A 128 -15.05 -35.82 -6.50
CA ILE A 128 -14.37 -34.74 -5.76
C ILE A 128 -13.20 -34.17 -6.57
N THR A 129 -12.42 -35.01 -7.25
CA THR A 129 -11.28 -34.57 -8.06
C THR A 129 -11.73 -33.78 -9.29
N GLU A 130 -12.82 -34.20 -9.92
CA GLU A 130 -13.42 -33.52 -11.08
C GLU A 130 -13.96 -32.15 -10.67
N ARG A 131 -14.74 -32.08 -9.58
CA ARG A 131 -15.26 -30.81 -9.06
C ARG A 131 -14.15 -29.82 -8.68
N ARG A 132 -13.06 -30.32 -8.08
CA ARG A 132 -11.87 -29.50 -7.78
C ARG A 132 -11.13 -29.04 -9.03
N ALA A 133 -11.11 -29.85 -10.09
CA ALA A 133 -10.51 -29.47 -11.36
C ALA A 133 -11.34 -28.38 -12.07
N GLU A 134 -12.66 -28.51 -12.08
CA GLU A 134 -13.58 -27.48 -12.58
C GLU A 134 -13.45 -26.16 -11.82
N GLU A 135 -13.38 -26.20 -10.49
CA GLU A 135 -13.20 -25.00 -9.66
C GLU A 135 -11.86 -24.30 -9.95
N ARG A 136 -10.78 -25.06 -10.14
CA ARG A 136 -9.48 -24.49 -10.57
C ARG A 136 -9.59 -23.79 -11.91
N LEU A 137 -10.25 -24.43 -12.88
CA LEU A 137 -10.42 -23.87 -14.23
C LEU A 137 -11.28 -22.60 -14.22
N ARG A 138 -12.33 -22.56 -13.38
CA ARG A 138 -13.13 -21.34 -13.15
C ARG A 138 -12.33 -20.23 -12.49
N LEU A 139 -11.50 -20.55 -11.51
CA LEU A 139 -10.62 -19.57 -10.85
C LEU A 139 -9.57 -19.02 -11.82
N GLU A 140 -9.00 -19.87 -12.67
CA GLU A 140 -8.05 -19.46 -13.70
C GLU A 140 -8.71 -18.57 -14.76
N ALA A 141 -9.90 -18.92 -15.23
CA ALA A 141 -10.67 -18.09 -16.15
C ALA A 141 -11.01 -16.72 -15.54
N ARG A 142 -11.39 -16.67 -14.25
CA ARG A 142 -11.62 -15.41 -13.53
C ARG A 142 -10.34 -14.58 -13.39
N LYS A 143 -9.20 -15.21 -13.08
CA LYS A 143 -7.91 -14.52 -13.03
C LYS A 143 -7.50 -13.98 -14.39
N GLN A 144 -7.80 -14.70 -15.46
CA GLN A 144 -7.53 -14.26 -16.84
C GLN A 144 -8.40 -13.07 -17.21
N SER A 145 -9.71 -13.11 -16.94
CA SER A 145 -10.59 -11.98 -17.21
C SER A 145 -10.24 -10.73 -16.38
N GLU A 146 -9.83 -10.91 -15.12
CA GLU A 146 -9.33 -9.82 -14.28
C GLU A 146 -8.03 -9.20 -14.84
N ARG A 147 -7.10 -10.03 -15.36
CA ARG A 147 -5.87 -9.56 -16.03
C ARG A 147 -6.18 -8.82 -17.32
N GLU A 148 -7.09 -9.33 -18.13
CA GLU A 148 -7.53 -8.68 -19.36
C GLU A 148 -8.21 -7.34 -19.08
N GLY A 149 -9.07 -7.27 -18.07
CA GLY A 149 -9.69 -6.03 -17.60
C GLY A 149 -8.64 -5.01 -17.14
N TYR A 150 -7.64 -5.43 -16.37
CA TYR A 150 -6.54 -4.56 -15.96
C TYR A 150 -5.75 -4.03 -17.17
N LEU A 151 -5.44 -4.89 -18.15
CA LEU A 151 -4.72 -4.47 -19.35
C LEU A 151 -5.51 -3.50 -20.22
N GLN A 152 -6.84 -3.64 -20.29
CA GLN A 152 -7.71 -2.71 -20.98
C GLN A 152 -7.69 -1.32 -20.30
N ILE A 153 -7.82 -1.27 -18.98
CA ILE A 153 -7.75 -0.01 -18.21
C ILE A 153 -6.40 0.67 -18.45
N MET A 154 -5.29 -0.07 -18.35
CA MET A 154 -3.95 0.47 -18.59
C MET A 154 -3.78 0.98 -20.03
N ALA A 155 -4.38 0.30 -21.02
CA ALA A 155 -4.34 0.72 -22.41
C ALA A 155 -5.13 2.02 -22.64
N GLU A 156 -6.28 2.18 -21.99
CA GLU A 156 -7.09 3.40 -22.03
C GLU A 156 -6.37 4.57 -21.36
N GLU A 157 -5.78 4.38 -20.18
CA GLU A 157 -4.98 5.40 -19.52
C GLU A 157 -3.81 5.84 -20.38
N LYS A 158 -3.07 4.89 -20.98
CA LYS A 158 -1.98 5.20 -21.91
C LYS A 158 -2.45 5.97 -23.14
N ARG A 159 -3.70 5.78 -23.60
CA ARG A 159 -4.28 6.62 -24.67
C ARG A 159 -4.58 8.03 -24.16
N ARG A 160 -5.16 8.17 -22.97
CA ARG A 160 -5.41 9.48 -22.34
C ARG A 160 -4.14 10.28 -22.14
N TYR A 161 -3.09 9.66 -21.60
CA TYR A 161 -1.78 10.33 -21.42
C TYR A 161 -1.19 10.77 -22.76
N ARG A 162 -1.27 9.94 -23.81
CA ARG A 162 -0.80 10.32 -25.15
C ARG A 162 -1.57 11.51 -25.72
N HIS A 163 -2.87 11.58 -25.46
CA HIS A 163 -3.68 12.73 -25.87
C HIS A 163 -3.27 13.99 -25.11
N ALA A 164 -3.19 13.92 -23.79
CA ALA A 164 -2.80 15.04 -22.93
C ALA A 164 -1.41 15.59 -23.27
N VAL A 165 -0.44 14.70 -23.57
CA VAL A 165 0.90 15.12 -24.00
C VAL A 165 0.84 15.85 -25.35
N LYS A 166 0.06 15.37 -26.31
CA LYS A 166 -0.11 16.06 -27.61
C LYS A 166 -0.76 17.42 -27.44
N GLU A 167 -1.79 17.53 -26.59
CA GLU A 167 -2.43 18.81 -26.28
C GLU A 167 -1.47 19.79 -25.58
N ALA A 168 -0.67 19.31 -24.65
CA ALA A 168 0.35 20.13 -23.98
C ALA A 168 1.41 20.62 -24.96
N GLN A 169 1.87 19.75 -25.89
CA GLN A 169 2.80 20.13 -26.94
C GLN A 169 2.21 21.18 -27.89
N TRP A 170 0.95 21.01 -28.30
CA TRP A 170 0.25 22.01 -29.11
C TRP A 170 0.19 23.38 -28.41
N LYS A 171 -0.22 23.41 -27.14
CA LYS A 171 -0.27 24.64 -26.34
C LYS A 171 1.10 25.29 -26.16
N LEU A 172 2.16 24.49 -26.01
CA LEU A 172 3.52 25.00 -25.93
C LEU A 172 3.93 25.69 -27.23
N GLN A 173 3.66 25.05 -28.38
CA GLN A 173 3.95 25.62 -29.69
C GLN A 173 3.16 26.91 -29.95
N GLU A 174 1.90 26.95 -29.53
CA GLU A 174 1.06 28.14 -29.62
C GLU A 174 1.63 29.29 -28.77
N ALA A 175 2.01 29.02 -27.51
CA ALA A 175 2.64 30.00 -26.64
C ALA A 175 4.01 30.47 -27.14
N GLU A 176 4.82 29.57 -27.72
CA GLU A 176 6.09 29.92 -28.36
C GLU A 176 5.88 30.82 -29.59
N ALA A 177 4.85 30.56 -30.40
CA ALA A 177 4.50 31.40 -31.54
C ALA A 177 4.01 32.78 -31.08
N GLU A 178 3.16 32.85 -30.06
CA GLU A 178 2.70 34.11 -29.46
C GLU A 178 3.86 34.90 -28.87
N ALA A 179 4.78 34.24 -28.16
CA ALA A 179 5.98 34.87 -27.62
C ALA A 179 6.87 35.41 -28.75
N SER A 180 7.04 34.65 -29.84
CA SER A 180 7.83 35.08 -31.00
C SER A 180 7.20 36.28 -31.71
N ASP A 181 5.88 36.31 -31.91
CA ASP A 181 5.17 37.46 -32.49
C ASP A 181 5.28 38.69 -31.57
N TRP A 182 5.10 38.49 -30.25
CA TRP A 182 5.29 39.56 -29.27
C TRP A 182 6.72 40.13 -29.31
N TRP A 183 7.74 39.28 -29.40
CA TRP A 183 9.14 39.70 -29.54
C TRP A 183 9.36 40.51 -30.81
N GLN A 184 8.82 40.08 -31.95
CA GLN A 184 8.95 40.81 -33.22
C GLN A 184 8.28 42.20 -33.16
N ARG A 185 7.14 42.33 -32.47
CA ARG A 185 6.45 43.61 -32.29
C ARG A 185 7.15 44.53 -31.30
N SER A 186 7.73 43.98 -30.24
CA SER A 186 8.26 44.75 -29.11
C SER A 186 9.75 45.07 -29.24
N ALA A 187 10.53 44.25 -29.95
CA ALA A 187 11.96 44.46 -30.20
C ALA A 187 12.31 45.86 -30.75
N PRO A 188 11.66 46.38 -31.82
CA PRO A 188 12.01 47.71 -32.33
C PRO A 188 11.68 48.84 -31.34
N ALA A 189 10.65 48.68 -30.50
CA ALA A 189 10.31 49.66 -29.48
C ALA A 189 11.32 49.67 -28.31
N LEU A 190 11.86 48.50 -27.97
CA LEU A 190 12.92 48.36 -26.95
C LEU A 190 14.25 48.94 -27.47
N GLU A 191 14.63 48.65 -28.71
CA GLU A 191 15.83 49.22 -29.34
C GLU A 191 15.75 50.75 -29.42
N GLN A 192 14.59 51.32 -29.76
CA GLN A 192 14.39 52.78 -29.76
C GLN A 192 14.53 53.39 -28.36
N ARG A 193 14.04 52.72 -27.32
CA ARG A 193 14.23 53.15 -25.93
C ARG A 193 15.69 53.09 -25.52
N GLU A 194 16.40 52.05 -25.90
CA GLU A 194 17.82 51.89 -25.57
C GLU A 194 18.68 52.97 -26.23
N VAL A 195 18.41 53.30 -27.50
CA VAL A 195 19.06 54.43 -28.19
C VAL A 195 18.73 55.78 -27.53
N GLN A 196 17.49 55.97 -27.05
CA GLN A 196 17.10 57.18 -26.31
C GLN A 196 17.83 57.28 -24.96
N VAL A 197 17.99 56.17 -24.24
CA VAL A 197 18.75 56.12 -22.99
C VAL A 197 20.22 56.45 -23.24
N GLN A 198 20.84 55.83 -24.24
CA GLN A 198 22.24 56.12 -24.60
C GLN A 198 22.46 57.59 -25.01
N ARG A 199 21.51 58.21 -25.72
CA ARG A 199 21.56 59.65 -26.00
C ARG A 199 21.46 60.49 -24.74
N GLY A 200 20.54 60.16 -23.84
CA GLY A 200 20.41 60.83 -22.55
C GLY A 200 21.68 60.74 -21.71
N GLU A 201 22.33 59.58 -21.67
CA GLU A 201 23.61 59.38 -20.97
C GLU A 201 24.76 60.21 -21.58
N GLN A 202 24.82 60.32 -22.91
CA GLN A 202 25.79 61.18 -23.59
C GLN A 202 25.54 62.67 -23.30
N GLU A 203 24.29 63.10 -23.29
CA GLU A 203 23.92 64.47 -22.92
C GLU A 203 24.32 64.78 -21.46
N VAL A 204 24.03 63.88 -20.51
CA VAL A 204 24.45 64.03 -19.12
C VAL A 204 25.97 64.15 -19.01
N CYS A 205 26.73 63.23 -19.61
CA CYS A 205 28.19 63.27 -19.61
C CYS A 205 28.75 64.57 -20.23
N SER A 206 28.12 65.07 -21.30
CA SER A 206 28.52 66.35 -21.91
C SER A 206 28.27 67.55 -21.00
N THR A 207 27.16 67.54 -20.25
CA THR A 207 26.84 68.61 -19.29
C THR A 207 27.72 68.56 -18.04
N GLU A 208 28.10 67.37 -17.58
CA GLU A 208 29.09 67.18 -16.51
C GLU A 208 30.46 67.71 -16.92
N GLN A 209 30.90 67.46 -18.16
CA GLN A 209 32.15 68.03 -18.68
C GLN A 209 32.10 69.56 -18.79
N ALA A 210 30.99 70.12 -19.30
CA ALA A 210 30.82 71.56 -19.42
C ALA A 210 30.79 72.27 -18.05
N THR A 211 30.14 71.68 -17.04
CA THR A 211 30.12 72.21 -15.68
C THR A 211 31.48 72.11 -14.99
N ALA A 212 32.25 71.04 -15.23
CA ALA A 212 33.61 70.91 -14.73
C ALA A 212 34.56 71.99 -15.32
N VAL A 213 34.43 72.30 -16.62
CA VAL A 213 35.22 73.37 -17.27
C VAL A 213 34.85 74.74 -16.70
N LEU A 214 33.56 75.02 -16.52
CA LEU A 214 33.11 76.28 -15.90
C LEU A 214 33.60 76.41 -14.44
N GLN A 215 33.63 75.31 -13.68
CA GLN A 215 34.19 75.30 -12.33
C GLN A 215 35.70 75.57 -12.32
N GLN A 216 36.47 75.02 -13.27
CA GLN A 216 37.89 75.33 -13.41
C GLN A 216 38.11 76.82 -13.74
N GLN A 217 37.35 77.38 -14.68
CA GLN A 217 37.45 78.80 -15.05
C GLN A 217 37.10 79.74 -13.88
N LEU A 218 36.17 79.34 -13.01
CA LEU A 218 35.85 80.08 -11.78
C LEU A 218 36.93 79.98 -10.70
N GLN A 219 37.78 78.95 -10.71
CA GLN A 219 38.91 78.81 -9.78
C GLN A 219 40.15 79.60 -10.24
N GLU A 220 40.23 79.96 -11.53
CA GLU A 220 41.31 80.74 -12.11
C GLU A 220 41.09 82.27 -12.06
N LEU A 221 39.88 82.71 -11.67
CA LEU A 221 39.51 84.12 -11.42
C LEU A 221 39.62 84.49 -9.93
#